data_AF-A0A661MUL8-F1
#
_entry.id   AF-A0A661MUL8-F1
#
_cell.length_a   1.000
_cell.length_b   1.000
_cell.length_c   1.000
_cell.angle_alpha   90.00
_cell.angle_beta   90.00
_cell.angle_gamma   90.00
#
_symmetry.space_group_name_H-M   'P 1'
#
loop_
_entity.id
_entity.type
_entity.pdbx_description
1 polymer ?
#
loop_
_entity_poly.entity_id
_entity_poly.type
_entity_poly.pdbx_seq_one_letter_code
_entity_poly.pdbx_strand_id
1 'polypeptide(L)'
;PEALRDAVRIELERQERLAHQEGKRRGGRVLGADRVRRLSPYRRATSFELLRRRSPTFAGGRGQRKQFFAAVAALRAFRRAYRQAFDEWRAGLREAVFPAGTWCMCRVHGVVVRS
;
A
#
# COMPACT_ATOMS: atom_id res chain seq x y z
N PRO A 1 -14.05 7.27 -14.45
CA PRO A 1 -14.75 6.73 -15.64
C PRO A 1 -15.42 5.38 -15.31
N GLU A 2 -16.66 5.17 -15.74
CA GLU A 2 -17.44 3.95 -15.52
C GLU A 2 -16.74 2.69 -16.07
N ALA A 3 -16.19 2.80 -17.29
CA ALA A 3 -15.40 1.75 -17.93
C ALA A 3 -14.22 1.22 -17.09
N LEU A 4 -13.59 2.06 -16.26
CA LEU A 4 -12.54 1.62 -15.34
C LEU A 4 -13.10 0.77 -14.21
N ARG A 5 -14.26 1.13 -13.67
CA ARG A 5 -14.92 0.36 -12.61
C ARG A 5 -15.36 -1.00 -13.11
N ASP A 6 -15.86 -1.06 -14.35
CA ASP A 6 -16.25 -2.32 -14.99
C ASP A 6 -15.04 -3.23 -15.25
N ALA A 7 -13.94 -2.68 -15.75
CA ALA A 7 -12.70 -3.43 -15.93
C ALA A 7 -12.16 -3.99 -14.60
N VAL A 8 -12.23 -3.21 -13.52
CA VAL A 8 -11.84 -3.65 -12.18
C VAL A 8 -12.76 -4.77 -11.68
N ARG A 9 -14.08 -4.65 -11.87
CA ARG A 9 -15.06 -5.67 -11.47
C ARG A 9 -14.80 -7.01 -12.18
N ILE A 10 -14.60 -6.97 -13.50
CA ILE A 10 -14.31 -8.17 -14.31
C ILE A 10 -13.01 -8.86 -13.85
N GLU A 11 -11.96 -8.07 -13.61
CA GLU A 11 -10.69 -8.64 -13.13
C GLU A 11 -10.83 -9.20 -11.71
N LEU A 12 -11.62 -8.57 -10.85
CA LEU A 12 -11.91 -9.06 -9.50
C LEU A 12 -12.61 -10.42 -9.55
N GLU A 13 -13.71 -10.54 -10.30
CA GLU A 13 -14.45 -11.80 -10.49
C GLU A 13 -13.56 -12.92 -11.04
N ARG A 14 -12.63 -12.58 -11.94
CA ARG A 14 -11.62 -13.52 -12.45
C ARG A 14 -10.67 -13.99 -11.35
N GLN A 15 -10.13 -13.07 -10.55
CA GLN A 15 -9.23 -13.41 -9.45
C GLN A 15 -9.93 -14.24 -8.38
N GLU A 16 -11.19 -13.93 -8.06
CA GLU A 16 -11.99 -14.71 -7.11
C GLU A 16 -12.19 -16.14 -7.59
N ARG A 17 -12.54 -16.35 -8.85
CA ARG A 17 -12.68 -17.72 -9.42
C ARG A 17 -11.38 -18.51 -9.33
N LEU A 18 -10.25 -17.90 -9.69
CA LEU A 18 -8.93 -18.54 -9.59
C LEU A 18 -8.59 -18.89 -8.15
N ALA A 19 -8.87 -18.00 -7.19
CA ALA A 19 -8.63 -18.24 -5.78
C ALA A 19 -9.48 -19.40 -5.24
N HIS A 20 -10.76 -19.49 -5.63
CA HIS A 20 -11.64 -20.61 -5.26
C HIS A 20 -11.14 -21.94 -5.83
N GLN A 21 -10.72 -21.96 -7.10
CA GLN A 21 -10.16 -23.16 -7.73
C GLN A 21 -8.88 -23.61 -7.03
N GLU A 22 -7.98 -22.67 -6.72
CA GLU A 22 -6.73 -22.98 -6.01
C GLU A 22 -6.99 -23.48 -4.58
N GLY A 23 -7.94 -22.88 -3.87
CA GLY A 23 -8.38 -23.34 -2.55
C GLY A 23 -8.89 -24.78 -2.59
N LYS A 24 -9.75 -25.11 -3.56
CA LYS A 24 -10.23 -26.48 -3.79
C LYS A 24 -9.09 -27.44 -4.12
N ARG A 25 -8.16 -27.04 -5.02
CA ARG A 25 -7.00 -27.85 -5.42
C ARG A 25 -6.09 -28.19 -4.24
N ARG A 26 -5.89 -27.25 -3.30
CA ARG A 26 -5.12 -27.46 -2.07
C ARG A 26 -5.88 -28.22 -0.98
N GLY A 27 -7.11 -28.67 -1.24
CA GLY A 27 -7.97 -29.34 -0.26
C GLY A 27 -8.57 -28.42 0.79
N GLY A 28 -8.43 -27.09 0.65
CA GLY A 28 -8.99 -26.11 1.55
C GLY A 28 -10.52 -26.09 1.46
N ARG A 29 -11.19 -26.13 2.62
CA ARG A 29 -12.64 -26.01 2.73
C ARG A 29 -12.98 -24.84 3.65
N VAL A 30 -13.92 -24.00 3.22
CA VAL A 30 -14.49 -22.96 4.08
C VAL A 30 -15.58 -23.61 4.94
N LEU A 31 -15.52 -23.40 6.25
CA LEU A 31 -16.55 -23.91 7.16
C LEU A 31 -17.79 -23.04 7.06
N GLY A 32 -18.95 -23.67 6.84
CA GLY A 32 -20.24 -23.00 6.94
C GLY A 32 -20.64 -22.71 8.40
N ALA A 33 -21.63 -21.82 8.58
CA ALA A 33 -22.06 -21.31 9.89
C ALA A 33 -22.31 -22.42 10.93
N ASP A 34 -23.03 -23.49 10.58
CA ASP A 34 -23.33 -24.59 11.50
C ASP A 34 -22.09 -25.32 12.00
N ARG A 35 -21.07 -25.47 11.15
CA ARG A 35 -19.82 -26.14 11.53
C ARG A 35 -18.99 -25.25 12.44
N VAL A 36 -19.02 -23.93 12.22
CA VAL A 36 -18.35 -22.95 13.08
C VAL A 36 -18.95 -22.99 14.49
N ARG A 37 -20.28 -23.05 14.62
CA ARG A 37 -20.95 -23.14 15.94
C ARG A 37 -20.60 -24.40 16.72
N ARG A 38 -20.23 -25.49 16.05
CA ARG A 38 -19.80 -26.75 16.66
C ARG A 38 -18.30 -26.81 16.99
N LEU A 39 -17.51 -25.79 16.64
CA LEU A 39 -16.10 -25.76 17.02
C LEU A 39 -15.96 -25.54 18.52
N SER A 40 -15.10 -26.33 19.17
CA SER A 40 -14.76 -26.12 20.56
C SER A 40 -14.04 -24.77 20.73
N PRO A 41 -14.43 -23.93 21.71
CA PRO A 41 -13.71 -22.70 22.05
C PRO A 41 -12.24 -22.92 22.43
N TYR A 42 -11.89 -24.13 22.89
CA TYR A 42 -10.53 -24.48 23.28
C TYR A 42 -9.67 -25.01 22.12
N ARG A 43 -10.27 -25.22 20.94
CA ARG A 43 -9.54 -25.69 19.75
C ARG A 43 -8.77 -24.54 19.12
N ARG A 44 -7.45 -24.53 19.29
CA ARG A 44 -6.56 -23.51 18.72
C ARG A 44 -6.24 -23.80 17.24
N ALA A 45 -6.14 -22.74 16.43
CA ALA A 45 -5.62 -22.84 15.07
C ALA A 45 -4.13 -23.21 15.09
N THR A 46 -3.73 -24.21 14.30
CA THR A 46 -2.33 -24.62 14.13
C THR A 46 -1.70 -24.09 12.85
N SER A 47 -2.51 -23.51 11.95
CA SER A 47 -2.04 -22.85 10.74
C SER A 47 -1.58 -21.43 11.03
N PHE A 48 -0.46 -21.03 10.43
CA PHE A 48 0.04 -19.66 10.49
C PHE A 48 -0.44 -18.87 9.26
N GLU A 49 -0.95 -17.67 9.46
CA GLU A 49 -1.12 -16.71 8.36
C GLU A 49 0.28 -16.22 7.97
N LEU A 50 0.70 -16.49 6.73
CA LEU A 50 1.93 -15.90 6.21
C LEU A 50 1.80 -14.38 6.25
N LEU A 51 2.83 -13.68 6.76
CA LEU A 51 2.93 -12.23 6.68
C LEU A 51 2.50 -11.77 5.28
N ARG A 52 1.44 -10.97 5.21
CA ARG A 52 0.84 -10.49 3.96
C ARG A 52 1.95 -10.00 3.02
N ARG A 53 1.86 -10.34 1.73
CA ARG A 53 2.76 -9.77 0.72
C ARG A 53 2.74 -8.24 0.82
N ARG A 54 3.92 -7.63 0.58
CA ARG A 54 4.19 -6.18 0.60
C ARG A 54 2.93 -5.35 0.34
N SER A 55 2.48 -4.58 1.34
CA SER A 55 1.51 -3.50 1.14
C SER A 55 2.16 -2.48 0.20
N PRO A 56 1.73 -2.41 -1.08
CA PRO A 56 2.46 -1.62 -2.04
C PRO A 56 2.16 -0.14 -1.81
N THR A 57 3.20 0.67 -1.56
CA THR A 57 3.08 2.14 -1.52
C THR A 57 2.52 2.70 -2.84
N PHE A 58 2.69 1.96 -3.94
CA PHE A 58 2.20 2.31 -5.26
C PHE A 58 1.33 1.18 -5.83
N ALA A 59 0.05 1.44 -6.06
CA ALA A 59 -0.82 0.54 -6.80
C ALA A 59 -0.69 0.79 -8.31
N GLY A 60 0.42 0.32 -8.90
CA GLY A 60 0.56 0.26 -10.36
C GLY A 60 0.01 -1.08 -10.86
N GLY A 61 -0.95 -1.07 -11.78
CA GLY A 61 -1.49 -2.30 -12.37
C GLY A 61 -0.41 -3.19 -13.01
N ARG A 62 -0.77 -4.44 -13.37
CA ARG A 62 0.17 -5.36 -14.04
C ARG A 62 0.75 -4.71 -15.32
N GLY A 63 2.05 -4.90 -15.57
CA GLY A 63 2.73 -4.36 -16.75
C GLY A 63 3.29 -2.93 -16.60
N GLN A 64 2.99 -2.21 -15.50
CA GLN A 64 3.44 -0.82 -15.30
C GLN A 64 4.81 -0.71 -14.61
N ARG A 65 5.76 -1.58 -14.98
CA ARG A 65 7.05 -1.68 -14.29
C ARG A 65 7.86 -0.38 -14.40
N LYS A 66 7.83 0.29 -15.55
CA LYS A 66 8.52 1.57 -15.78
C LYS A 66 7.95 2.68 -14.90
N GLN A 67 6.62 2.80 -14.85
CA GLN A 67 5.91 3.78 -14.02
C GLN A 67 6.16 3.52 -12.54
N PHE A 68 6.19 2.25 -12.12
CA PHE A 68 6.54 1.88 -10.75
C PHE A 68 7.94 2.37 -10.36
N PHE A 69 8.96 2.11 -11.18
CA PHE A 69 10.31 2.57 -10.89
C PHE A 69 10.44 4.10 -10.92
N ALA A 70 9.76 4.77 -11.84
CA ALA A 70 9.71 6.23 -11.88
C ALA A 70 9.09 6.81 -10.59
N ALA A 71 7.97 6.23 -10.13
CA ALA A 71 7.30 6.65 -8.90
C ALA A 71 8.17 6.40 -7.65
N VAL A 72 8.86 5.25 -7.59
CA VAL A 72 9.81 4.93 -6.52
C VAL A 72 10.98 5.93 -6.51
N ALA A 73 11.52 6.26 -7.68
CA ALA A 73 12.62 7.22 -7.80
C ALA A 73 12.18 8.62 -7.36
N ALA A 74 11.02 9.08 -7.80
CA ALA A 74 10.45 10.37 -7.39
C ALA A 74 10.22 10.44 -5.88
N LEU A 75 9.67 9.39 -5.27
CA LEU A 75 9.45 9.34 -3.82
C LEU A 75 10.77 9.36 -3.04
N ARG A 76 11.79 8.64 -3.51
CA ARG A 76 13.12 8.66 -2.89
C ARG A 76 13.77 10.03 -2.98
N ALA A 77 13.69 10.68 -4.14
CA ALA A 77 14.21 12.03 -4.35
C ALA A 77 13.51 13.04 -3.42
N PHE A 78 12.17 13.00 -3.34
CA PHE A 78 11.40 13.83 -2.41
C PHE A 78 11.82 13.61 -0.95
N ARG A 79 11.90 12.35 -0.49
CA ARG A 79 12.27 12.03 0.89
C ARG A 79 13.69 12.48 1.24
N ARG A 80 14.63 12.37 0.29
CA ARG A 80 16.01 12.85 0.48
C ARG A 80 16.03 14.38 0.63
N ALA A 81 15.38 15.09 -0.30
CA ALA A 81 15.30 16.56 -0.24
C ALA A 81 14.61 17.05 1.04
N TYR A 82 13.52 16.39 1.44
CA TYR A 82 12.83 16.70 2.70
C TYR A 82 13.77 16.55 3.90
N ARG A 83 14.46 15.41 4.00
CA ARG A 83 15.32 15.13 5.16
C ARG A 83 16.46 16.11 5.26
N GLN A 84 17.11 16.41 4.12
CA GLN A 84 18.16 17.41 4.09
C GLN A 84 17.66 18.79 4.57
N ALA A 85 16.56 19.30 4.01
CA ALA A 85 16.01 20.59 4.42
C ALA A 85 15.56 20.59 5.89
N PHE A 86 15.03 19.46 6.38
CA PHE A 86 14.64 19.31 7.77
C PHE A 86 15.83 19.32 8.72
N ASP A 87 16.93 18.67 8.35
CA ASP A 87 18.16 18.66 9.14
C ASP A 87 18.80 20.06 9.20
N GLU A 88 18.84 20.77 8.06
CA GLU A 88 19.29 22.17 7.98
C GLU A 88 18.42 23.11 8.82
N TRP A 89 17.09 23.00 8.71
CA TRP A 89 16.14 23.79 9.49
C TRP A 89 16.27 23.50 10.99
N ARG A 90 16.45 22.23 11.37
CA ARG A 90 16.66 21.81 12.76
C ARG A 90 18.00 22.31 13.32
N ALA A 91 19.02 22.44 12.48
CA ALA A 91 20.30 23.06 12.83
C ALA A 91 20.21 24.60 12.96
N GLY A 92 19.06 25.20 12.65
CA GLY A 92 18.78 26.62 12.84
C GLY A 92 18.73 27.43 11.54
N LEU A 93 19.01 26.83 10.38
CA LEU A 93 18.95 27.53 9.10
C LEU A 93 17.50 27.72 8.65
N ARG A 94 16.93 28.90 8.91
CA ARG A 94 15.51 29.19 8.60
C ARG A 94 15.22 29.38 7.12
N GLU A 95 16.25 29.60 6.30
CA GLU A 95 16.17 29.72 4.85
C GLU A 95 16.18 28.36 4.11
N ALA A 96 16.27 27.24 4.84
CA ALA A 96 16.25 25.91 4.25
C ALA A 96 15.00 25.71 3.37
N VAL A 97 15.21 25.32 2.11
CA VAL A 97 14.14 25.21 1.11
C VAL A 97 13.61 23.78 1.06
N PHE A 98 12.34 23.60 1.45
CA PHE A 98 11.67 22.30 1.43
C PHE A 98 11.13 21.96 0.04
N PRO A 99 11.03 20.67 -0.33
CA PRO A 99 10.43 20.25 -1.60
C PRO A 99 8.91 20.48 -1.62
N ALA A 100 8.35 20.77 -2.80
CA ALA A 100 6.90 20.84 -3.03
C ALA A 100 6.18 19.60 -2.48
N GLY A 101 5.06 19.81 -1.78
CA GLY A 101 4.33 18.73 -1.08
C GLY A 101 4.55 18.69 0.44
N THR A 102 5.24 19.67 1.00
CA THR A 102 5.50 19.83 2.45
C THR A 102 4.53 20.80 3.13
N TRP A 103 3.23 20.55 2.99
CA TRP A 103 2.19 21.48 3.42
C TRP A 103 2.30 21.89 4.90
N CYS A 104 2.52 20.95 5.82
CA CYS A 104 2.62 21.26 7.25
C CYS A 104 3.81 22.17 7.57
N MET A 105 4.99 21.88 7.00
CA MET A 105 6.17 22.72 7.21
C MET A 105 5.94 24.13 6.67
N CYS A 106 5.32 24.25 5.50
CA CYS A 106 5.00 25.53 4.90
C CYS A 106 3.97 26.32 5.74
N ARG A 107 2.84 25.69 6.09
CA ARG A 107 1.70 26.37 6.71
C ARG A 107 1.84 26.60 8.21
N VAL A 108 2.45 25.66 8.94
CA VAL A 108 2.58 25.72 10.40
C VAL A 108 3.92 26.34 10.80
N HIS A 109 4.99 26.04 10.07
CA HIS A 109 6.35 26.47 10.43
C HIS A 109 6.89 27.59 9.54
N GLY A 110 6.13 28.04 8.53
CA GLY A 110 6.48 29.19 7.69
C GLY A 110 7.72 28.97 6.82
N VAL A 111 8.10 27.71 6.53
CA VAL A 111 9.31 27.44 5.76
C VAL A 111 9.13 27.78 4.28
N VAL A 112 10.24 28.09 3.62
CA VAL A 112 10.28 28.29 2.17
C VAL A 112 10.13 26.94 1.46
N VAL A 113 9.29 26.89 0.42
CA VAL A 113 9.05 25.70 -0.39
C VAL A 113 9.39 25.99 -1.84
N ARG A 114 10.04 25.04 -2.51
CA ARG A 114 10.29 25.11 -3.96
C ARG A 114 8.97 24.94 -4.72
N SER A 115 8.58 25.96 -5.48
CA SER A 115 7.44 25.95 -6.41
C SER A 115 7.69 25.04 -7.61
#